data_AF-A0A847JBZ2-F1
#
_entry.id   AF-A0A847JBZ2-F1
#
_cell.length_a   1.000
_cell.length_b   1.000
_cell.length_c   1.000
_cell.angle_alpha   90.00
_cell.angle_beta   90.00
_cell.angle_gamma   90.00
#
_symmetry.space_group_name_H-M   'P 1'
#
loop_
_entity.id
_entity.type
_entity.pdbx_description
1 polymer ?
#
loop_
_entity_poly.entity_id
_entity_poly.type
_entity_poly.pdbx_seq_one_letter_code
_entity_poly.pdbx_strand_id
1 'polypeptide(L)' 'MSYPHLLRALFSDAFARIRYINSKYAEPRIAISPAVRFALLSLRIYLLLLVGLLAYKFYTVLAAS' A
#
# COMPACT_ATOMS: atom_id res chain seq x y z
N MET A 1 -4.14 -17.07 -27.42
CA MET A 1 -3.10 -16.59 -26.47
C MET A 1 -3.78 -16.30 -25.15
N SER A 2 -3.33 -16.92 -24.05
CA SER A 2 -4.04 -16.86 -22.76
C SER A 2 -3.49 -15.70 -21.93
N TYR A 3 -4.27 -14.65 -21.67
CA TYR A 3 -3.82 -13.45 -20.93
C TYR A 3 -3.54 -13.59 -19.40
N PRO A 4 -4.08 -14.56 -18.64
CA PRO A 4 -4.00 -14.53 -17.18
C PRO A 4 -2.60 -14.84 -16.62
N HIS A 5 -1.76 -15.58 -17.35
CA HIS A 5 -0.39 -15.86 -16.89
C HIS A 5 0.52 -14.64 -17.02
N LEU A 6 0.30 -13.78 -18.02
CA LEU A 6 1.04 -12.52 -18.19
C LEU A 6 0.72 -11.54 -17.06
N LEU A 7 -0.56 -11.39 -16.71
CA LEU A 7 -0.96 -10.56 -15.57
C LEU A 7 -0.33 -11.06 -14.26
N ARG A 8 -0.40 -12.37 -14.00
CA ARG A 8 0.23 -12.96 -12.81
C ARG A 8 1.73 -12.70 -12.76
N ALA A 9 2.43 -12.83 -13.90
CA ALA A 9 3.87 -12.55 -13.98
C ALA A 9 4.19 -11.07 -13.72
N LEU A 10 3.41 -10.14 -14.30
CA LEU A 10 3.57 -8.70 -14.06
C LEU A 10 3.35 -8.33 -12.59
N PHE A 11 2.29 -8.87 -11.98
CA PHE A 11 2.02 -8.63 -10.56
C PHE A 11 3.08 -9.30 -9.68
N SER A 12 3.51 -10.53 -9.95
CA SER A 12 4.54 -11.21 -9.15
C SER A 12 5.87 -10.46 -9.16
N ASP A 13 6.27 -9.92 -10.32
CA ASP A 13 7.49 -9.14 -10.47
C ASP A 13 7.39 -7.79 -9.74
N ALA A 14 6.24 -7.12 -9.82
CA ALA A 14 5.98 -5.90 -9.07
C ALA A 14 6.06 -6.16 -7.55
N PHE A 15 5.43 -7.23 -7.06
CA PHE A 15 5.48 -7.63 -5.66
C PHE A 15 6.90 -7.99 -5.20
N ALA A 16 7.66 -8.72 -6.01
CA ALA A 16 9.05 -9.05 -5.72
C ALA A 16 9.90 -7.78 -5.63
N ARG A 17 9.71 -6.82 -6.54
CA ARG A 17 10.42 -5.55 -6.55
C ARG A 17 10.07 -4.67 -5.36
N ILE A 18 8.80 -4.60 -4.98
CA ILE A 18 8.36 -3.90 -3.77
C ILE A 18 9.00 -4.51 -2.52
N ARG A 19 9.01 -5.84 -2.41
CA ARG A 19 9.68 -6.54 -1.29
C ARG A 19 11.18 -6.25 -1.24
N TYR A 20 11.86 -6.27 -2.39
CA TYR A 20 13.28 -5.96 -2.48
C TYR A 20 13.60 -4.51 -2.06
N ILE A 21 12.78 -3.55 -2.48
CA ILE A 21 12.93 -2.16 -2.04
C ILE A 21 12.72 -2.06 -0.53
N ASN A 22 11.63 -2.64 -0.01
CA ASN A 22 11.35 -2.62 1.43
C ASN A 22 12.46 -3.27 2.24
N SER A 23 13.05 -4.39 1.80
CA SER A 23 14.16 -5.02 2.52
C SER A 23 15.42 -4.15 2.49
N LYS A 24 15.70 -3.48 1.37
CA LYS A 24 16.88 -2.61 1.22
C LYS A 24 16.82 -1.36 2.10
N TYR A 25 15.61 -0.84 2.36
CA TYR A 25 15.37 0.34 3.18
C TYR A 25 14.74 0.01 4.54
N ALA A 26 14.73 -1.26 4.95
CA ALA A 26 14.18 -1.70 6.23
C ALA A 26 14.95 -1.10 7.41
N GLU A 27 16.28 -0.99 7.27
CA GLU A 27 17.13 -0.31 8.23
C GLU A 27 17.31 1.17 7.84
N PRO A 28 16.76 2.10 8.62
CA PRO A 28 16.95 3.53 8.36
C PRO A 28 18.41 3.90 8.60
N ARG A 29 19.12 4.29 7.54
CA ARG A 29 20.51 4.78 7.61
C ARG A 29 20.64 6.16 8.29
N ILE A 30 19.51 6.84 8.54
CA ILE A 30 19.42 8.16 9.14
C ILE A 30 18.61 8.03 10.42
N ALA A 31 19.07 8.66 11.51
CA ALA A 31 18.35 8.70 12.77
C ALA A 31 16.96 9.34 12.59
N ILE A 32 15.90 8.56 12.84
CA ILE A 32 14.53 9.06 12.77
C ILE A 32 14.21 9.82 14.05
N SER A 33 13.86 11.10 13.94
CA SER A 33 13.39 11.85 15.11
C SER A 33 12.02 11.34 15.58
N PRO A 34 11.70 11.43 16.88
CA PRO A 34 10.40 11.01 17.39
C PRO A 34 9.22 11.66 16.66
N ALA A 35 9.34 12.94 16.29
CA ALA A 35 8.32 13.67 15.53
C ALA A 35 8.09 13.07 14.14
N VAL A 36 9.16 12.72 13.41
CA VAL A 36 9.05 12.07 12.10
C VAL A 36 8.40 10.69 12.22
N ARG A 37 8.73 9.93 13.26
CA ARG A 37 8.08 8.63 13.53
C ARG A 37 6.57 8.79 13.73
N PHE A 38 6.14 9.79 14.50
CA PHE A 38 4.71 10.08 14.68
C PHE A 38 4.05 10.54 13.39
N ALA A 39 4.68 11.43 12.62
CA ALA A 39 4.15 11.87 11.33
C ALA A 39 3.96 10.69 10.35
N LEU A 40 4.92 9.77 10.28
CA LEU A 40 4.83 8.57 9.46
C LEU A 40 3.73 7.61 9.95
N LEU A 41 3.54 7.48 11.26
CA LEU A 41 2.45 6.69 11.83
C LEU A 41 1.08 7.29 11.48
N SER A 42 0.90 8.60 11.70
CA SER A 42 -0.31 9.33 11.35
C SER A 42 -0.61 9.24 9.85
N LEU A 43 0.40 9.35 9.01
CA LEU A 43 0.25 9.17 7.56
C LEU A 43 -0.25 7.77 7.22
N ARG A 44 0.28 6.72 7.87
CA ARG A 44 -0.18 5.35 7.66
C ARG A 44 -1.64 5.17 8.09
N ILE A 45 -2.04 5.72 9.23
CA ILE A 45 -3.43 5.68 9.71
C ILE A 45 -4.36 6.42 8.72
N TYR A 46 -3.96 7.61 8.28
CA TYR A 46 -4.71 8.42 7.32
C TYR A 46 -4.97 7.66 6.01
N LEU A 47 -3.94 7.01 5.45
CA LEU A 47 -4.08 6.21 4.23
C LEU A 47 -5.05 5.03 4.42
N LEU A 48 -4.98 4.33 5.55
CA LEU A 48 -5.91 3.23 5.85
C LEU A 48 -7.35 3.74 5.98
N LEU A 49 -7.56 4.88 6.64
CA LEU A 49 -8.88 5.51 6.74
C LEU A 49 -9.43 5.90 5.38
N LEU A 50 -8.61 6.49 4.50
CA LEU A 50 -9.03 6.84 3.14
C LEU A 50 -9.46 5.62 2.33
N VAL A 51 -8.67 4.54 2.36
CA VAL A 51 -9.02 3.30 1.64
C VAL A 51 -10.30 2.69 2.22
N GLY A 52 -10.44 2.67 3.56
CA GLY A 52 -11.65 2.20 4.22
C GLY A 52 -12.88 3.03 3.87
N LEU A 53 -12.76 4.36 3.88
CA LEU A 53 -13.82 5.28 3.49
C LEU A 53 -14.20 5.11 2.02
N LEU A 54 -13.21 4.92 1.15
CA LEU A 54 -13.44 4.65 -0.26
C LEU A 54 -14.24 3.35 -0.42
N ALA A 55 -13.81 2.26 0.19
CA ALA A 55 -14.52 0.98 0.14
C ALA A 55 -15.93 1.09 0.71
N TYR A 56 -16.10 1.76 1.86
CA TYR A 56 -17.39 2.03 2.47
C TYR A 56 -18.30 2.81 1.52
N LYS A 57 -17.81 3.93 0.98
CA LYS A 57 -18.57 4.76 0.04
C LYS A 57 -18.97 3.97 -1.20
N PHE A 58 -18.04 3.21 -1.78
CA PHE A 58 -18.32 2.35 -2.92
C PHE A 58 -19.41 1.32 -2.61
N TYR A 59 -19.32 0.64 -1.47
CA TYR A 59 -20.35 -0.31 -1.03
C TYR A 59 -21.69 0.38 -0.84
N THR A 60 -21.73 1.53 -0.16
CA THR A 60 -22.99 2.26 0.07
C THR A 60 -23.63 2.74 -1.23
N VAL A 61 -22.85 3.22 -2.20
CA VAL A 61 -23.37 3.67 -3.49
C VAL A 61 -23.89 2.48 -4.29
N LEU A 62 -23.12 1.39 -4.34
CA LEU A 62 -23.53 0.18 -5.06
C LEU A 62 -24.74 -0.51 -4.43
N ALA A 63 -24.86 -0.51 -3.10
CA ALA A 63 -25.98 -1.11 -2.37
C ALA A 63 -27.24 -0.21 -2.35
N ALA A 64 -27.09 1.09 -2.59
CA ALA A 64 -28.19 2.04 -2.74
C ALA A 64 -28.65 2.23 -4.20
N SER A 65 -28.03 1.51 -5.15
CA SER A 65 -28.40 1.46 -6.57
C SER A 65 -29.21 0.20 -6.86
#